data_AF-A0A418RPX6-F1
#
_entry.id   AF-A0A418RPX6-F1
#
_cell.length_a   1.000
_cell.length_b   1.000
_cell.length_c   1.000
_cell.angle_alpha   90.00
_cell.angle_beta   90.00
_cell.angle_gamma   90.00
#
_symmetry.space_group_name_H-M   'P 1'
#
loop_
_entity.id
_entity.type
_entity.pdbx_description
1 polymer ?
#
loop_
_entity_poly.entity_id
_entity_poly.type
_entity_poly.pdbx_seq_one_letter_code
_entity_poly.pdbx_strand_id
1 'polypeptide(L)' 'MFDARDYELLAHVQLGLPLCPRPYEAVGTALDMSEQDVLERLNRLKQQGLIKRLG' A
#
# COMPACT_ATOMS: atom_id res chain seq x y z
N MET A 1 2.08 -8.28 -13.54
CA MET A 1 0.97 -9.08 -13.01
C MET A 1 0.89 -8.75 -11.53
N PHE A 2 -0.30 -8.48 -11.00
CA PHE A 2 -0.48 -8.19 -9.57
C PHE A 2 -0.83 -9.48 -8.85
N ASP A 3 -0.30 -9.63 -7.64
CA ASP A 3 -0.54 -10.79 -6.80
C ASP A 3 -1.56 -10.45 -5.70
N ALA A 4 -2.03 -11.46 -4.97
CA ALA A 4 -3.00 -11.28 -3.88
C ALA A 4 -2.59 -10.16 -2.90
N ARG A 5 -1.29 -10.09 -2.59
CA ARG A 5 -0.70 -9.07 -1.72
C ARG A 5 -0.83 -7.63 -2.24
N ASP A 6 -0.79 -7.42 -3.56
CA ASP A 6 -1.01 -6.09 -4.14
C ASP A 6 -2.48 -5.66 -3.99
N TYR A 7 -3.42 -6.61 -4.12
CA TYR A 7 -4.84 -6.35 -3.91
C TYR A 7 -5.16 -6.06 -2.44
N GLU A 8 -4.53 -6.78 -1.50
CA GLU A 8 -4.66 -6.51 -0.06
C GLU A 8 -4.12 -5.12 0.31
N LEU A 9 -2.95 -4.77 -0.23
CA LEU A 9 -2.36 -3.44 -0.06
C LEU A 9 -3.27 -2.35 -0.63
N LEU A 10 -3.80 -2.56 -1.83
CA LEU A 10 -4.75 -1.64 -2.46
C LEU A 10 -6.01 -1.47 -1.59
N ALA A 11 -6.57 -2.55 -1.05
CA ALA A 11 -7.75 -2.51 -0.19
C ALA A 11 -7.48 -1.75 1.12
N HIS A 12 -6.33 -1.99 1.76
CA HIS A 12 -5.90 -1.24 2.94
C HIS A 12 -5.75 0.25 2.64
N VAL A 13 -5.10 0.59 1.53
CA VAL A 13 -4.85 1.96 1.12
C VAL A 13 -6.13 2.70 0.74
N GLN A 14 -7.12 2.00 0.18
CA GLN A 14 -8.45 2.55 -0.11
C GLN A 14 -9.26 2.89 1.15
N LEU A 15 -9.08 2.13 2.23
CA LEU A 15 -9.68 2.43 3.54
C LEU A 15 -9.05 3.68 4.18
N GLY A 16 -7.85 4.07 3.74
CA GLY A 16 -7.12 5.23 4.19
C GLY A 16 -5.84 4.85 4.94
N LEU A 17 -4.89 5.79 4.97
CA LEU A 17 -3.65 5.59 5.72
C LEU A 17 -3.87 5.87 7.22
N PRO A 18 -3.26 5.08 8.12
CA PRO A 18 -3.32 5.34 9.55
C PRO A 18 -2.64 6.67 9.90
N LEU A 19 -3.18 7.40 10.88
CA LEU A 19 -2.62 8.65 11.38
C LEU A 19 -1.49 8.38 12.38
N CYS A 20 -0.33 7.96 11.85
CA CYS A 20 0.86 7.69 12.64
C CYS A 20 2.12 8.27 11.98
N PRO A 21 3.27 8.34 12.68
CA PRO A 21 4.50 8.90 12.12
C PRO A 21 5.02 8.17 10.88
N ARG A 22 4.71 6.88 10.76
CA ARG A 22 5.12 6.02 9.63
C ARG A 22 3.93 5.21 9.11
N PRO A 23 3.05 5.80 8.29
CA PRO A 23 1.85 5.13 7.80
C PRO A 23 2.16 3.92 6.91
N TYR A 24 3.20 4.01 6.08
CA TYR A 24 3.59 2.91 5.19
C TYR A 24 4.20 1.72 5.96
N GLU A 25 5.00 2.00 6.99
CA GLU A 25 5.51 0.96 7.90
C GLU A 25 4.37 0.28 8.67
N ALA A 26 3.37 1.05 9.13
CA ALA A 26 2.20 0.49 9.82
C ALA A 26 1.36 -0.40 8.89
N VAL A 27 1.16 0.02 7.62
CA VAL A 27 0.49 -0.79 6.60
C VAL A 27 1.31 -2.05 6.29
N GLY A 28 2.63 -1.94 6.17
CA GLY A 28 3.50 -3.08 5.95
C GLY A 28 3.45 -4.08 7.10
N THR A 29 3.49 -3.59 8.33
CA THR A 29 3.36 -4.43 9.54
C THR A 29 2.01 -5.16 9.56
N ALA A 30 0.92 -4.50 9.15
CA ALA A 30 -0.40 -5.13 9.07
C ALA A 30 -0.51 -6.22 7.99
N LEU A 31 0.28 -6.10 6.91
CA LEU A 31 0.29 -7.00 5.76
C LEU A 31 1.46 -7.98 5.74
N ASP A 32 2.23 -8.05 6.83
CA ASP A 32 3.45 -8.85 6.95
C ASP A 32 4.45 -8.56 5.80
N MET A 33 4.69 -7.26 5.58
CA MET A 33 5.57 -6.70 4.57
C MET A 33 6.53 -5.68 5.19
N SER A 34 7.68 -5.49 4.55
CA SER A 34 8.57 -4.38 4.88
C SER A 34 8.03 -3.07 4.31
N GLU A 35 8.39 -1.95 4.93
CA GLU A 35 8.05 -0.62 4.43
C GLU A 35 8.53 -0.42 2.98
N GLN A 36 9.71 -0.94 2.63
CA GLN A 36 10.26 -0.87 1.28
C GLN A 36 9.40 -1.62 0.26
N ASP A 37 8.95 -2.83 0.60
CA ASP A 37 8.09 -3.65 -0.27
C ASP A 37 6.74 -2.96 -0.49
N VAL A 38 6.16 -2.39 0.56
CA VAL A 38 4.94 -1.56 0.48
C VAL A 38 5.14 -0.37 -0.46
N LEU A 39 6.23 0.38 -0.31
CA LEU A 39 6.52 1.55 -1.14
C LEU A 39 6.73 1.17 -2.61
N GLU A 40 7.49 0.11 -2.91
CA GLU A 40 7.67 -0.37 -4.29
C GLU A 40 6.34 -0.77 -4.93
N ARG A 41 5.52 -1.55 -4.21
CA ARG A 41 4.21 -2.00 -4.69
C ARG A 41 3.25 -0.84 -4.89
N LEU A 42 3.16 0.07 -3.93
CA LEU A 42 2.38 1.30 -4.04
C LEU A 42 2.79 2.12 -5.27
N ASN A 43 4.09 2.27 -5.50
CA ASN A 43 4.61 3.02 -6.63
C ASN A 43 4.22 2.34 -7.96
N ARG A 44 4.33 1.01 -8.05
CA ARG A 44 3.82 0.23 -9.19
C ARG A 44 2.32 0.43 -9.41
N LEU A 45 1.51 0.29 -8.36
CA LEU A 45 0.06 0.45 -8.43
C LEU A 45 -0.35 1.86 -8.86
N LYS A 46 0.39 2.88 -8.40
CA LYS A 46 0.23 4.27 -8.83
C LYS A 46 0.59 4.48 -10.30
N GLN A 47 1.73 3.94 -10.75
CA GLN A 47 2.15 4.02 -12.16
C GLN A 47 1.17 3.33 -13.11
N GLN A 48 0.51 2.29 -12.64
CA GLN A 48 -0.49 1.53 -13.41
C GLN A 48 -1.89 2.17 -13.35
N GLY A 49 -2.06 3.29 -12.64
CA GLY A 49 -3.33 4.03 -12.57
C GLY A 49 -4.41 3.39 -11.69
N LEU A 50 -4.06 2.35 -10.91
CA LEU A 50 -4.97 1.67 -9.98
C LEU A 50 -5.24 2.53 -8.74
N ILE A 51 -4.26 3.33 -8.32
CA ILE A 51 -4.39 4.29 -7.23
C ILE A 51 -4.64 5.67 -7.83
N LYS A 52 -5.91 6.09 -7.86
CA LYS A 52 -6.32 7.41 -8.37
C LYS A 52 -6.19 8.52 -7.33
N ARG A 53 -6.40 8.20 -6.05
CA ARG A 53 -6.22 9.13 -4.93
C ARG A 53 -5.85 8.36 -3.66
N LEU A 54 -4.87 8.87 -2.93
CA LEU A 54 -4.38 8.38 -1.65
C LEU A 54 -4.80 9.44 -0.61
N GLY A 55 -6.06 9.37 -0.16
CA GLY A 55 -6.65 10.44 0.66
C GLY A 55 -6.97 11.69 -0.14
#